data_AF-A0A2K3LE30-F1
#
_entry.id   AF-A0A2K3LE30-F1
#
_cell.length_a   1.000
_cell.length_b   1.000
_cell.length_c   1.000
_cell.angle_alpha   90.00
_cell.angle_beta   90.00
_cell.angle_gamma   90.00
#
_symmetry.space_group_name_H-M   'P 1'
#
loop_
_entity.id
_entity.type
_entity.pdbx_description
1 polymer ?
#
loop_
_entity_poly.entity_id
_entity_poly.type
_entity_poly.pdbx_seq_one_letter_code
_entity_poly.pdbx_strand_id
1 'polypeptide(L)'
;MNNFIEETIMEAELNGAKVISLGLLNQIKVVDGTSLAAAIVLNNIPKGTNQVLLRGKFNKTAFVIANALCKKNIQIWLVGDEWDEYEQMQASKGSLFIPFSHFPPKKMRECCFYHYTPAMITPTTFVNSHSCE
;
A
#
# COMPACT_ATOMS: atom_id res chain seq x y z
N MET A 1 3.66 9.75 -15.95
CA MET A 1 2.91 8.89 -15.02
C MET A 1 3.79 7.83 -14.36
N ASN A 2 4.58 7.04 -15.12
CA ASN A 2 5.39 5.95 -14.54
C ASN A 2 6.54 6.41 -13.63
N ASN A 3 7.16 7.56 -13.89
CA ASN A 3 8.29 8.07 -13.09
C ASN A 3 7.94 8.32 -11.61
N PHE A 4 6.69 8.69 -11.31
CA PHE A 4 6.26 8.98 -9.93
C PHE A 4 6.05 7.72 -9.09
N ILE A 5 5.69 6.61 -9.73
CA ILE A 5 5.60 5.32 -9.06
C ILE A 5 7.01 4.84 -8.71
N GLU A 6 7.96 5.04 -9.61
CA GLU A 6 9.38 4.75 -9.36
C GLU A 6 9.94 5.64 -8.24
N GLU A 7 9.60 6.93 -8.18
CA GLU A 7 9.99 7.81 -7.08
C GLU A 7 9.41 7.37 -5.73
N THR A 8 8.15 6.97 -5.69
CA THR A 8 7.51 6.50 -4.44
C THR A 8 8.11 5.16 -3.97
N ILE A 9 8.44 4.27 -4.90
CA ILE A 9 9.12 3.01 -4.63
C ILE A 9 10.55 3.31 -4.16
N MET A 10 11.27 4.21 -4.84
CA MET A 10 12.60 4.65 -4.44
C MET A 10 12.58 5.29 -3.05
N GLU A 11 11.61 6.13 -2.72
CA GLU A 11 11.51 6.75 -1.40
C GLU A 11 11.27 5.70 -0.31
N ALA A 12 10.41 4.72 -0.54
CA ALA A 12 10.23 3.61 0.38
C ALA A 12 11.52 2.79 0.54
N GLU A 13 12.22 2.48 -0.56
CA GLU A 13 13.51 1.76 -0.53
C GLU A 13 14.62 2.57 0.16
N LEU A 14 14.67 3.89 -0.05
CA LEU A 14 15.58 4.83 0.62
C LEU A 14 15.33 4.88 2.12
N ASN A 15 14.07 4.77 2.55
CA ASN A 15 13.69 4.61 3.95
C ASN A 15 13.95 3.18 4.49
N GLY A 16 14.60 2.31 3.70
CA GLY A 16 14.93 0.95 4.06
C GLY A 16 13.74 -0.01 4.04
N ALA A 17 12.61 0.40 3.48
CA ALA A 17 11.42 -0.46 3.38
C ALA A 17 11.63 -1.50 2.29
N LYS A 18 11.33 -2.76 2.61
CA LYS A 18 11.38 -3.84 1.61
C LYS A 18 10.13 -3.82 0.75
N VAL A 19 10.29 -3.69 -0.57
CA VAL A 19 9.17 -3.65 -1.52
C VAL A 19 8.66 -5.03 -1.88
N ILE A 20 7.34 -5.22 -1.77
CA ILE A 20 6.62 -6.43 -2.10
C ILE A 20 5.43 -6.05 -3.00
N SER A 21 5.45 -6.53 -4.25
CA SER A 21 4.37 -6.31 -5.19
C SER A 21 3.27 -7.36 -5.00
N LEU A 22 2.06 -6.91 -4.64
CA LEU A 22 0.90 -7.78 -4.43
C LEU A 22 0.46 -8.49 -5.71
N GLY A 23 0.70 -7.89 -6.89
CA GLY A 23 0.39 -8.50 -8.18
C GLY A 23 1.21 -9.76 -8.48
N LEU A 24 2.42 -9.88 -7.91
CA LEU A 24 3.26 -11.07 -8.05
C LEU A 24 2.82 -12.21 -7.11
N LEU A 25 2.14 -11.88 -6.02
CA LEU A 25 1.65 -12.87 -5.04
C LEU A 25 0.48 -13.69 -5.58
N ASN A 26 -0.34 -13.10 -6.45
CA ASN A 26 -1.51 -13.77 -7.05
C ASN A 26 -1.13 -14.81 -8.13
N GLN A 27 0.13 -14.88 -8.54
CA GLN A 27 0.60 -15.79 -9.60
C GLN A 27 1.11 -17.14 -9.06
N ILE A 28 1.21 -17.30 -7.73
CA ILE A 28 1.67 -18.54 -7.11
C ILE A 28 0.51 -19.55 -7.12
N LYS A 29 0.59 -20.55 -8.02
CA LYS A 29 -0.44 -21.58 -8.24
C LYS A 29 -0.69 -22.46 -7.00
N VAL A 30 -1.91 -22.37 -6.48
CA VAL A 30 -2.78 -23.43 -5.91
C VAL A 30 -2.17 -24.37 -4.84
N VAL A 31 -2.27 -23.97 -3.58
CA VAL A 31 -2.71 -24.80 -2.43
C VAL A 31 -3.36 -23.81 -1.43
N ASP A 32 -4.65 -23.96 -1.11
CA ASP A 32 -5.48 -23.04 -0.28
C ASP A 32 -4.84 -21.65 -0.02
N GLY A 33 -4.91 -20.82 -1.06
CA GLY A 33 -3.79 -20.00 -1.58
C GLY A 33 -3.31 -18.81 -0.76
N THR A 34 -3.99 -18.43 0.32
CA THR A 34 -3.62 -17.24 1.10
C THR A 34 -2.57 -17.53 2.16
N SER A 35 -2.65 -18.68 2.83
CA SER A 35 -1.76 -19.02 3.95
C SER A 35 -0.34 -19.37 3.45
N LEU A 36 -0.25 -20.08 2.33
CA LEU A 36 1.02 -20.43 1.70
C LEU A 36 1.69 -19.18 1.09
N ALA A 37 0.93 -18.34 0.38
CA ALA A 37 1.44 -17.07 -0.16
C ALA A 37 2.00 -16.19 0.97
N ALA A 38 1.27 -16.07 2.09
CA ALA A 38 1.77 -15.32 3.24
C ALA A 38 3.04 -15.93 3.84
N ALA A 39 3.10 -17.26 4.00
CA ALA A 39 4.29 -17.93 4.53
C ALA A 39 5.54 -17.72 3.66
N ILE A 40 5.39 -17.84 2.33
CA ILE A 40 6.49 -17.60 1.38
C ILE A 40 6.98 -16.16 1.49
N VAL A 41 6.06 -15.19 1.49
CA VAL A 41 6.42 -13.77 1.64
C VAL A 41 7.18 -13.52 2.93
N LEU A 42 6.65 -14.02 4.06
CA LEU A 42 7.27 -13.83 5.37
C LEU A 42 8.65 -14.48 5.48
N ASN A 43 8.86 -15.63 4.83
CA ASN A 43 10.15 -16.33 4.81
C ASN A 43 11.21 -15.61 3.97
N ASN A 44 10.80 -14.83 2.97
CA ASN A 44 11.71 -14.08 2.10
C ASN A 44 12.06 -12.68 2.66
N ILE A 45 11.42 -12.25 3.75
CA ILE A 45 11.75 -10.98 4.39
C ILE A 45 13.03 -11.16 5.23
N PRO A 46 14.10 -10.39 4.96
CA PRO A 46 15.35 -10.47 5.72
C PRO A 46 15.12 -10.24 7.21
N LYS A 47 15.87 -10.97 8.04
CA LYS A 47 15.88 -10.73 9.50
C LYS A 47 16.34 -9.30 9.77
N GLY A 48 15.68 -8.63 10.71
CA GLY A 48 15.94 -7.22 11.04
C GLY A 48 15.22 -6.21 10.15
N THR A 49 14.34 -6.66 9.24
CA THR A 49 13.44 -5.76 8.51
C THR A 49 12.42 -5.17 9.47
N ASN A 50 12.38 -3.84 9.57
CA ASN A 50 11.46 -3.12 10.45
C ASN A 50 10.32 -2.44 9.67
N GLN A 51 10.44 -2.33 8.34
CA GLN A 51 9.44 -1.68 7.49
C GLN A 51 9.30 -2.42 6.14
N VAL A 52 8.08 -2.50 5.62
CA VAL A 52 7.74 -3.16 4.35
C VAL A 52 6.78 -2.30 3.54
N LEU A 53 7.01 -2.21 2.24
CA LEU A 53 6.12 -1.59 1.27
C LEU A 53 5.29 -2.66 0.54
N LEU A 54 3.97 -2.64 0.69
CA LEU A 54 3.05 -3.44 -0.11
C LEU A 54 2.49 -2.57 -1.24
N ARG A 55 2.84 -2.92 -2.48
CA ARG A 55 2.37 -2.21 -3.68
C ARG A 55 1.24 -2.97 -4.36
N GLY A 56 0.14 -2.28 -4.65
CA GLY A 56 -0.99 -2.78 -5.44
C GLY A 56 -2.32 -2.77 -4.68
N LYS A 57 -3.33 -3.42 -5.25
CA LYS A 57 -4.67 -3.49 -4.67
C LYS A 57 -4.69 -4.31 -3.38
N PHE A 58 -5.23 -3.73 -2.31
CA PHE A 58 -5.22 -4.33 -0.98
C PHE A 58 -6.33 -5.39 -0.86
N ASN A 59 -5.99 -6.66 -1.13
CA ASN A 59 -6.93 -7.79 -1.14
C ASN A 59 -6.78 -8.71 0.10
N LYS A 60 -7.52 -9.82 0.15
CA LYS A 60 -7.48 -10.79 1.26
C LYS A 60 -6.08 -11.37 1.53
N THR A 61 -5.26 -11.57 0.50
CA THR A 61 -3.87 -12.04 0.67
C THR A 61 -3.00 -10.95 1.30
N ALA A 62 -3.11 -9.72 0.79
CA ALA A 62 -2.43 -8.56 1.34
C ALA A 62 -2.76 -8.35 2.82
N PHE A 63 -4.03 -8.57 3.19
CA PHE A 63 -4.49 -8.55 4.57
C PHE A 63 -3.79 -9.57 5.46
N VAL A 64 -3.75 -10.84 5.04
CA VAL A 64 -3.11 -11.92 5.83
C VAL A 64 -1.62 -11.61 6.03
N ILE A 65 -0.95 -11.11 4.99
CA ILE A 65 0.45 -10.70 5.05
C ILE A 65 0.63 -9.53 6.01
N ALA A 66 -0.17 -8.47 5.85
CA ALA A 66 -0.13 -7.28 6.70
C ALA A 66 -0.33 -7.65 8.17
N ASN A 67 -1.31 -8.50 8.48
CA ASN A 67 -1.56 -8.96 9.85
C ASN A 67 -0.36 -9.75 10.41
N ALA A 68 0.26 -10.62 9.61
CA ALA A 68 1.43 -11.38 10.04
C ALA A 68 2.67 -10.49 10.26
N LEU A 69 2.87 -9.46 9.43
CA LEU A 69 3.92 -8.44 9.60
C LEU A 69 3.67 -7.58 10.84
N CYS A 70 2.43 -7.16 11.06
CA CYS A 70 2.03 -6.37 12.23
C CYS A 70 2.30 -7.14 13.54
N LYS A 71 2.01 -8.45 13.58
CA LYS A 71 2.33 -9.30 14.74
C LYS A 71 3.83 -9.41 15.02
N LYS A 72 4.68 -9.10 14.03
CA LYS A 72 6.14 -9.02 14.15
C LYS A 72 6.64 -7.60 14.43
N ASN A 73 5.75 -6.63 14.70
CA ASN A 73 6.06 -5.21 14.89
C ASN A 73 6.77 -4.57 13.68
N ILE A 74 6.44 -5.02 12.47
CA ILE A 74 6.95 -4.43 11.22
C ILE A 74 5.97 -3.36 10.75
N GLN A 75 6.47 -2.16 10.45
CA GLN A 75 5.67 -1.06 9.90
C GLN A 75 5.32 -1.35 8.45
N ILE A 76 4.06 -1.07 8.08
CA ILE A 76 3.53 -1.40 6.76
C ILE A 76 3.18 -0.11 6.02
N TRP A 77 3.71 0.01 4.82
CA TRP A 77 3.46 1.09 3.88
C TRP A 77 2.63 0.51 2.73
N LEU A 78 1.43 1.02 2.52
CA LEU A 78 0.51 0.59 1.47
C LEU A 78 0.54 1.61 0.35
N VAL A 79 0.91 1.19 -0.84
CA VAL A 79 1.01 2.05 -2.02
C VAL A 79 0.09 1.52 -3.12
N GLY A 80 -0.83 2.36 -3.57
CA GLY A 80 -1.88 1.96 -4.51
C GLY A 80 -2.93 3.04 -4.66
N ASP A 81 -3.98 2.75 -5.40
CA ASP A 81 -5.10 3.64 -5.68
C ASP A 81 -6.44 2.93 -5.47
N GLU A 82 -7.52 3.72 -5.52
CA GLU A 82 -8.90 3.25 -5.51
C GLU A 82 -9.31 2.40 -4.29
N TRP A 83 -8.66 2.59 -3.15
CA TRP A 83 -9.02 1.85 -1.94
C TRP A 83 -10.40 2.19 -1.43
N ASP A 84 -11.26 1.18 -1.36
CA ASP A 84 -12.57 1.30 -0.72
C ASP A 84 -12.47 1.20 0.81
N GLU A 85 -13.57 1.49 1.49
CA GLU A 85 -13.66 1.44 2.96
C GLU A 85 -13.37 0.04 3.51
N TYR A 86 -13.78 -1.02 2.81
CA TYR A 86 -13.54 -2.39 3.22
C TYR A 86 -12.07 -2.74 3.12
N GLU A 87 -11.42 -2.44 2.00
CA GLU A 87 -9.98 -2.64 1.78
C GLU A 87 -9.16 -1.87 2.81
N GLN A 88 -9.53 -0.61 3.07
CA GLN A 88 -8.90 0.16 4.12
C GLN A 88 -9.10 -0.50 5.48
N MET A 89 -10.29 -0.99 5.83
CA MET A 89 -10.57 -1.66 7.11
C MET A 89 -9.76 -2.93 7.31
N GLN A 90 -9.40 -3.63 6.23
CA GLN A 90 -8.52 -4.78 6.32
C GLN A 90 -7.10 -4.36 6.74
N ALA A 91 -6.60 -3.16 6.40
CA ALA A 91 -5.25 -2.78 6.78
C ALA A 91 -5.03 -2.75 8.31
N SER A 92 -3.82 -3.10 8.74
CA SER A 92 -3.44 -3.06 10.15
C SER A 92 -3.48 -1.63 10.69
N LYS A 93 -3.83 -1.47 11.97
CA LYS A 93 -3.82 -0.16 12.64
C LYS A 93 -2.42 0.46 12.54
N GLY A 94 -2.35 1.76 12.27
CA GLY A 94 -1.08 2.47 12.08
C GLY A 94 -0.42 2.24 10.72
N SER A 95 -1.09 1.58 9.78
CA SER A 95 -0.60 1.50 8.40
C SER A 95 -0.48 2.90 7.80
N LEU A 96 0.56 3.09 7.00
CA LEU A 96 0.76 4.30 6.22
C LEU A 96 0.27 4.05 4.79
N PHE A 97 -0.74 4.79 4.36
CA PHE A 97 -1.29 4.75 3.02
C PHE A 97 -0.70 5.87 2.17
N ILE A 98 -0.26 5.53 0.96
CA ILE A 98 0.25 6.47 -0.04
C ILE A 98 -0.58 6.28 -1.32
N PRO A 99 -1.63 7.09 -1.52
CA PRO A 99 -2.46 7.00 -2.72
C PRO A 99 -1.72 7.52 -3.97
N PHE A 100 -1.93 6.87 -5.11
CA PHE A 100 -1.45 7.34 -6.43
C PHE A 100 -2.41 8.30 -7.15
N SER A 101 -3.62 8.51 -6.64
CA SER A 101 -4.62 9.36 -7.31
C SER A 101 -4.62 10.78 -6.76
N HIS A 102 -4.88 11.75 -7.65
CA HIS A 102 -5.14 13.15 -7.28
C HIS A 102 -6.36 13.33 -6.34
N PHE A 103 -7.21 12.31 -6.26
CA PHE A 103 -8.35 12.31 -5.35
C PHE A 103 -8.04 11.43 -4.14
N PRO A 104 -8.17 11.96 -2.92
CA PRO A 104 -8.02 11.16 -1.71
C PRO A 104 -9.08 10.06 -1.69
N PRO A 105 -8.82 8.94 -0.98
CA PRO A 105 -9.83 7.91 -0.77
C PRO A 105 -11.11 8.55 -0.21
N LYS A 106 -12.28 8.10 -0.70
CA LYS A 106 -13.59 8.70 -0.35
C LYS A 106 -13.87 8.73 1.16
N LYS A 107 -13.23 7.83 1.91
CA LYS A 107 -13.26 7.76 3.37
C LYS A 107 -11.85 7.44 3.85
N MET A 108 -11.47 8.02 4.98
CA MET A 108 -10.18 7.81 5.64
C MET A 108 -10.40 7.23 7.03
N ARG A 109 -9.55 6.29 7.46
CA ARG A 109 -9.59 5.70 8.81
C ARG A 109 -8.74 6.52 9.77
N GLU A 110 -9.32 6.98 10.88
CA GLU A 110 -8.63 7.80 11.91
C GLU A 110 -7.35 7.15 12.47
N CYS A 111 -7.28 5.82 12.48
CA CYS A 111 -6.17 5.09 13.07
C CYS A 111 -5.00 4.80 12.10
N CYS A 112 -5.02 5.41 10.91
CA CYS A 112 -4.04 5.21 9.86
C CYS A 112 -3.45 6.55 9.42
N PHE A 113 -2.24 6.51 8.91
CA PHE A 113 -1.56 7.70 8.38
C PHE A 113 -1.74 7.72 6.87
N TYR A 114 -1.90 8.92 6.29
CA TYR A 114 -2.01 9.11 4.85
C TYR A 114 -0.99 10.15 4.43
N HIS A 115 -0.04 9.76 3.59
CA HIS A 115 0.90 10.69 2.96
C HIS A 115 0.57 10.82 1.49
N TYR A 116 0.40 12.07 1.06
CA TYR A 116 0.26 12.41 -0.35
C TYR A 116 1.63 12.88 -0.82
N THR A 117 2.05 12.44 -2.00
CA THR A 117 3.26 12.99 -2.60
C THR A 117 3.03 14.48 -2.88
N PRO A 118 4.03 15.36 -2.69
CA PRO A 118 3.85 16.82 -2.82
C PRO A 118 3.29 17.28 -4.18
N ALA A 119 3.51 16.50 -5.24
CA ALA A 119 2.94 16.74 -6.57
C ALA A 119 1.43 16.46 -6.66
N MET A 120 0.83 15.80 -5.65
CA MET A 120 -0.59 15.45 -5.54
C MET A 120 -1.37 16.30 -4.53
N ILE A 121 -0.75 17.32 -3.93
CA ILE A 121 -1.50 18.29 -3.14
C ILE A 121 -2.32 19.13 -4.12
N THR A 122 -3.61 18.81 -4.27
CA THR A 122 -4.54 19.63 -5.05
C THR A 122 -4.57 21.03 -4.41
N PRO A 123 -4.23 22.10 -5.16
CA PRO A 123 -4.31 23.46 -4.64
C PRO A 123 -5.72 23.74 -4.13
N THR A 124 -5.84 24.41 -2.98
CA THR A 124 -7.13 24.77 -2.37
C THR A 124 -8.01 25.67 -3.24
N THR A 125 -7.48 26.15 -4.38
CA THR A 125 -8.15 27.04 -5.33
C THR A 125 -8.65 26.32 -6.60
N PHE A 126 -8.82 25.00 -6.61
CA PHE A 126 -9.36 24.30 -7.77
C PHE A 126 -10.86 24.61 -7.95
N VAL A 127 -11.16 25.73 -8.61
CA VAL A 127 -12.49 26.10 -9.09
C VAL A 127 -12.84 25.20 -10.27
N ASN A 128 -14.06 24.66 -10.27
CA ASN A 128 -14.64 23.79 -11.30
C ASN A 128 -14.05 24.03 -12.70
N SER A 129 -13.17 23.12 -13.13
CA SER A 129 -12.79 22.99 -14.53
C SER A 129 -14.00 22.44 -15.29
N HIS A 130 -14.83 23.33 -15.81
CA HIS A 130 -15.74 22.96 -16.87
C HIS A 130 -14.90 22.60 -18.09
N SER A 131 -14.64 21.31 -18.28
CA SER A 131 -14.12 20.79 -19.54
C SER A 131 -15.18 21.03 -20.62
N CYS A 132 -14.86 21.86 -21.61
CA CYS A 132 -15.54 21.81 -22.89
C CYS A 132 -15.08 20.55 -23.65
N GLU A 133 -16.04 19.89 -24.31
CA GLU A 133 -15.87 18.70 -25.15
C GLU A 133 -14.85 18.88 -26.29
#